data_AF-A0A485P7H0-F1
#
_entry.id   AF-A0A485P7H0-F1
#
_cell.length_a   1.000
_cell.length_b   1.000
_cell.length_c   1.000
_cell.angle_alpha   90.00
_cell.angle_beta   90.00
_cell.angle_gamma   90.00
#
_symmetry.space_group_name_H-M   'P 1'
#
loop_
_entity.id
_entity.type
_entity.pdbx_description
1 polymer ?
#
loop_
_entity_poly.entity_id
_entity_poly.type
_entity_poly.pdbx_seq_one_letter_code
_entity_poly.pdbx_strand_id
1 'polypeptide(L)'
;MHLWKKKNWMVIVEYCNAAMDSSAENSMYVNKLWVQCEYESCLKWRLLSSEDAARVDHNKPWYCFMNTDSRYNKCSVAEEDFPEESQLHQSGFKIVYSQLPLGSLVLVKLQSWPSWPGILCPDPFKGKYVTYDLDGNVEQYHIEFLGDPHSRSWINATFVGHYSITLKLGTCTKKKKWYKSALQEAYLLYGHSHERRLEVCRLSKQDASFQKHYWQKETKI
;
A
#
# COMPACT_ATOMS: atom_id res chain seq x y z
N MET A 1 -10.94 7.70 -13.68
CA MET A 1 -11.03 6.46 -12.89
C MET A 1 -10.90 6.84 -11.42
N HIS A 2 -11.95 6.71 -10.58
CA HIS A 2 -11.86 7.15 -9.18
C HIS A 2 -10.71 6.42 -8.48
N LEU A 3 -9.63 7.14 -8.21
CA LEU A 3 -8.54 6.69 -7.36
C LEU A 3 -9.17 6.18 -6.07
N TRP A 4 -9.09 4.87 -5.88
CA TRP A 4 -9.37 4.25 -4.60
C TRP A 4 -8.55 5.01 -3.57
N LYS A 5 -9.20 5.54 -2.52
CA LYS A 5 -8.52 6.22 -1.42
C LYS A 5 -7.63 5.20 -0.70
N LYS A 6 -6.42 4.99 -1.22
CA LYS A 6 -5.40 4.15 -0.60
C LYS A 6 -4.99 4.86 0.68
N LYS A 7 -5.01 4.16 1.81
CA LYS A 7 -4.38 4.64 3.05
C LYS A 7 -2.85 4.50 2.97
N ASN A 8 -2.23 5.05 1.93
CA ASN A 8 -0.77 5.15 1.90
C ASN A 8 -0.44 6.55 2.42
N TRP A 9 0.43 6.64 3.42
CA TRP A 9 0.60 7.90 4.14
C TRP A 9 1.33 8.96 3.29
N MET A 10 2.02 8.57 2.22
CA MET A 10 2.74 9.48 1.34
C MET A 10 2.90 8.95 -0.09
N VAL A 11 2.79 9.86 -1.05
CA VAL A 11 3.03 9.67 -2.48
C VAL A 11 4.02 10.72 -2.97
N ILE A 12 5.11 10.28 -3.57
CA ILE A 12 6.07 11.14 -4.27
C ILE A 12 5.83 10.99 -5.77
N VAL A 13 5.85 12.10 -6.50
CA VAL A 13 5.91 12.07 -7.97
C VAL A 13 7.37 12.19 -8.38
N GLU A 14 7.91 11.14 -9.00
CA GLU A 14 9.31 11.06 -9.41
C GLU A 14 9.44 10.93 -10.94
N TYR A 15 10.59 11.35 -11.48
CA TYR A 15 10.90 11.24 -12.90
C TYR A 15 11.15 9.78 -13.30
N CYS A 16 10.57 9.34 -14.41
CA CYS A 16 10.94 8.12 -15.11
C CYS A 16 12.23 8.41 -15.89
N ASN A 17 13.33 7.72 -15.60
CA ASN A 17 14.65 7.94 -16.22
C ASN A 17 14.73 7.68 -17.76
N ALA A 18 13.62 7.72 -18.50
CA ALA A 18 13.59 7.61 -19.95
C ALA A 18 13.70 9.00 -20.61
N ALA A 19 14.93 9.38 -20.95
CA ALA A 19 15.35 10.50 -21.81
C ALA A 19 14.90 11.92 -21.39
N MET A 20 15.91 12.76 -21.10
CA MET A 20 15.76 14.21 -20.94
C MET A 20 15.28 14.84 -22.25
N ASP A 21 14.11 15.49 -22.23
CA ASP A 21 13.82 16.60 -23.13
C ASP A 21 13.49 17.84 -22.30
N SER A 22 14.24 18.91 -22.54
CA SER A 22 14.20 20.14 -21.75
C SER A 22 13.09 21.04 -22.26
N SER A 23 11.89 20.94 -21.66
CA SER A 23 10.88 21.98 -21.80
C SER A 23 10.46 22.50 -20.41
N ALA A 24 10.28 23.81 -20.31
CA ALA A 24 10.00 24.53 -19.05
C ALA A 24 8.65 24.17 -18.40
N GLU A 25 7.83 23.34 -19.05
CA GLU A 25 6.57 22.81 -18.50
C GLU A 25 6.79 21.64 -17.52
N ASN A 26 8.00 21.08 -17.51
CA ASN A 26 8.39 19.91 -16.71
C ASN A 26 8.58 20.20 -15.20
N SER A 27 8.53 21.47 -14.76
CA SER A 27 8.74 21.85 -13.35
C SER A 27 7.51 21.71 -12.46
N MET A 28 6.31 21.53 -13.03
CA MET A 28 5.06 21.58 -12.25
C MET A 28 4.89 20.38 -11.31
N TYR A 29 5.53 19.23 -11.54
CA TYR A 29 5.30 18.01 -10.75
C TYR A 29 6.54 17.48 -10.02
N VAL A 30 7.72 18.02 -10.32
CA VAL A 30 8.97 17.62 -9.69
C VAL A 30 8.94 18.00 -8.21
N ASN A 31 9.24 17.03 -7.33
CA ASN A 31 9.29 17.18 -5.86
C ASN A 31 7.95 17.52 -5.18
N LYS A 32 6.82 17.29 -5.86
CA LYS A 32 5.51 17.42 -5.23
C LYS A 32 5.20 16.18 -4.39
N LEU A 33 4.98 16.42 -3.10
CA LEU A 33 4.61 15.38 -2.15
C LEU A 33 3.11 15.44 -1.85
N TRP A 34 2.44 14.33 -2.03
CA TRP A 34 1.06 14.16 -1.57
C TRP A 34 1.05 13.36 -0.28
N VAL A 35 0.38 13.89 0.74
CA VAL A 35 0.21 13.24 2.04
C VAL A 35 -1.27 13.02 2.30
N GLN A 36 -1.63 11.88 2.89
CA GLN A 36 -3.02 11.60 3.23
C GLN A 36 -3.29 11.90 4.71
N CYS A 37 -4.40 12.60 4.97
CA CYS A 37 -4.91 12.78 6.32
C CYS A 37 -5.35 11.45 6.93
N GLU A 38 -4.79 11.10 8.09
CA GLU A 38 -5.07 9.82 8.76
C GLU A 38 -6.34 9.81 9.61
N TYR A 39 -7.05 10.94 9.74
CA TYR A 39 -8.39 10.92 10.34
C TYR A 39 -9.30 10.02 9.50
N GLU A 40 -9.87 9.00 10.13
CA GLU A 40 -10.72 8.00 9.47
C GLU A 40 -11.94 8.60 8.76
N SER A 41 -12.44 9.73 9.28
CA SER A 41 -13.54 10.50 8.71
C SER A 41 -13.14 11.42 7.56
N CYS A 42 -11.84 11.64 7.34
CA CYS A 42 -11.32 12.56 6.34
C CYS A 42 -10.72 11.82 5.14
N LEU A 43 -9.59 11.13 5.33
CA LEU A 43 -8.83 10.42 4.30
C LEU A 43 -8.61 11.24 3.02
N LYS A 44 -8.45 12.56 3.18
CA LYS A 44 -8.19 13.47 2.07
C LYS A 44 -6.70 13.56 1.79
N TRP A 45 -6.35 13.61 0.51
CA TRP A 45 -5.01 13.93 0.04
C TRP A 45 -4.75 15.43 0.06
N ARG A 46 -3.53 15.81 0.43
CA ARG A 46 -3.05 17.18 0.50
C ARG A 46 -1.71 17.29 -0.19
N LEU A 47 -1.58 18.29 -1.04
CA LEU A 47 -0.31 18.62 -1.67
C LEU A 47 0.53 19.43 -0.67
N LEU A 48 1.78 19.03 -0.47
CA LEU A 48 2.76 19.78 0.32
C LEU A 48 3.74 20.52 -0.59
N SER A 49 4.26 21.64 -0.10
CA SER A 49 5.46 22.25 -0.69
C SER A 49 6.69 21.39 -0.42
N SER A 50 7.78 21.63 -1.15
CA SER A 50 9.05 20.91 -0.95
C SER A 50 9.58 21.06 0.48
N GLU A 51 9.42 22.24 1.08
CA GLU A 51 9.87 22.54 2.45
C GLU A 51 9.05 21.77 3.49
N ASP A 52 7.73 21.69 3.31
CA ASP A 52 6.84 20.95 4.19
C ASP A 52 7.03 19.44 4.05
N ALA A 53 7.23 18.97 2.81
CA ALA A 53 7.52 17.58 2.52
C ALA A 53 8.77 17.09 3.27
N ALA A 54 9.83 17.89 3.28
CA ALA A 54 11.07 17.58 4.00
C ALA A 54 10.90 17.49 5.53
N ARG A 55 9.81 18.04 6.08
CA ARG A 55 9.52 18.05 7.52
C ARG A 55 8.54 16.95 7.95
N VAL A 56 7.98 16.18 7.01
CA VAL A 56 7.06 15.09 7.34
C VAL A 56 7.82 13.98 8.06
N ASP A 57 7.46 13.72 9.31
CA ASP A 57 7.94 12.56 10.05
C ASP A 57 7.22 11.31 9.54
N HIS A 58 7.96 10.47 8.83
CA HIS A 58 7.48 9.26 8.19
C HIS A 58 6.97 8.17 9.16
N ASN A 59 7.23 8.32 10.46
CA ASN A 59 6.82 7.39 11.50
C ASN A 59 5.63 7.88 12.31
N LYS A 60 5.07 9.06 11.99
CA LYS A 60 3.96 9.67 12.73
C LYS A 60 2.77 9.93 11.83
N PRO A 61 1.55 9.87 12.39
CA PRO A 61 0.36 10.16 11.63
C PRO A 61 0.37 11.61 11.17
N TRP A 62 -0.08 11.84 9.94
CA TRP A 62 -0.24 13.18 9.38
C TRP A 62 -1.72 13.55 9.28
N TYR A 63 -2.05 14.80 9.62
CA TYR A 63 -3.42 15.32 9.60
C TYR A 63 -3.51 16.64 8.86
N CYS A 64 -4.67 16.95 8.29
CA CYS A 64 -4.87 18.20 7.52
C CYS A 64 -4.38 19.46 8.28
N PHE A 65 -4.57 19.54 9.60
CA PHE A 65 -4.15 20.72 10.39
C PHE A 65 -2.64 20.92 10.44
N MET A 66 -1.86 19.90 10.05
CA MET A 66 -0.40 19.98 9.92
C MET A 66 0.06 20.56 8.58
N ASN A 67 -0.85 20.76 7.62
CA ASN A 67 -0.52 21.46 6.37
C ASN A 67 -0.29 22.95 6.65
N THR A 68 0.84 23.51 6.21
CA THR A 68 1.08 24.95 6.36
C THR A 68 0.28 25.77 5.34
N ASP A 69 -0.18 25.17 4.25
CA ASP A 69 -1.12 25.82 3.33
C ASP A 69 -2.49 25.97 4.00
N SER A 70 -2.74 27.20 4.48
CA SER A 70 -4.00 27.59 5.13
C SER A 70 -5.26 27.35 4.28
N ARG A 71 -5.13 27.22 2.95
CA ARG A 71 -6.25 26.90 2.06
C ARG A 71 -6.72 25.46 2.24
N TYR A 72 -5.83 24.54 2.60
CA TYR A 72 -6.11 23.10 2.66
C TYR A 72 -5.81 22.46 4.03
N ASN A 73 -5.59 23.26 5.07
CA ASN A 73 -5.23 22.77 6.40
C ASN A 73 -6.40 22.28 7.27
N LYS A 74 -7.59 22.10 6.71
CA LYS A 74 -8.78 21.60 7.45
C LYS A 74 -9.41 20.42 6.76
N CYS A 75 -9.91 19.48 7.56
CA CYS A 75 -10.64 18.33 7.04
C CYS A 75 -11.96 18.71 6.35
N SER A 76 -12.55 19.85 6.71
CA SER A 76 -13.78 20.37 6.09
C SER A 76 -13.57 20.91 4.68
N VAL A 77 -12.34 21.24 4.30
CA VAL A 77 -12.02 21.73 2.95
C VAL A 77 -12.04 20.57 1.96
N ALA A 78 -12.53 20.82 0.75
CA ALA A 78 -12.51 19.86 -0.36
C ALA A 78 -11.08 19.34 -0.63
N GLU A 79 -10.98 18.12 -1.14
CA GLU A 79 -9.71 17.54 -1.60
C GLU A 79 -9.23 18.25 -2.86
N GLU A 80 -7.92 18.39 -3.03
CA GLU A 80 -7.32 18.93 -4.25
C GLU A 80 -7.37 17.88 -5.37
N ASP A 81 -7.37 18.31 -6.63
CA ASP A 81 -7.33 17.38 -7.76
C ASP A 81 -6.00 16.62 -7.76
N PHE A 82 -6.07 15.33 -7.43
CA PHE A 82 -4.93 14.43 -7.47
C PHE A 82 -4.64 14.04 -8.93
N PRO A 83 -3.38 14.12 -9.39
CA PRO A 83 -3.03 13.88 -10.80
C PRO A 83 -3.38 12.45 -11.22
N GLU A 84 -3.91 12.30 -12.44
CA GLU A 84 -4.16 10.98 -13.00
C GLU A 84 -2.84 10.33 -13.40
N GLU A 85 -2.64 9.05 -13.04
CA GLU A 85 -1.40 8.31 -13.28
C GLU A 85 -1.01 8.27 -14.77
N SER A 86 -2.01 8.21 -15.66
CA SER A 86 -1.80 8.27 -17.11
C SER A 86 -1.17 9.60 -17.56
N GLN A 87 -1.57 10.73 -16.95
CA GLN A 87 -1.02 12.06 -17.27
C GLN A 87 0.43 12.16 -16.81
N LEU A 88 0.73 11.66 -15.60
CA LEU A 88 2.10 11.61 -15.10
C LEU A 88 2.99 10.77 -16.02
N HIS A 89 2.54 9.58 -16.41
CA HIS A 89 3.30 8.69 -17.28
C HIS A 89 3.60 9.31 -18.65
N GLN A 90 2.63 10.04 -19.24
CA GLN A 90 2.84 10.77 -20.51
C GLN A 90 3.90 11.86 -20.39
N SER A 91 3.99 12.49 -19.22
CA SER A 91 5.00 13.50 -18.91
C SER A 91 6.31 12.91 -18.38
N GLY A 92 6.49 11.59 -18.42
CA GLY A 92 7.71 10.93 -17.94
C GLY A 92 7.85 10.93 -16.42
N PHE A 93 6.74 10.95 -15.68
CA PHE A 93 6.71 10.80 -14.22
C PHE A 93 5.98 9.53 -13.79
N LYS A 94 6.27 9.02 -12.60
CA LYS A 94 5.52 7.93 -11.96
C LYS A 94 5.13 8.27 -10.53
N ILE A 95 4.09 7.60 -10.05
CA ILE A 95 3.64 7.67 -8.67
C ILE A 95 4.45 6.66 -7.84
N VAL A 96 5.18 7.15 -6.85
CA VAL A 96 5.93 6.35 -5.89
C VAL A 96 5.20 6.35 -4.55
N TYR A 97 4.94 5.16 -4.01
CA TYR A 97 4.32 4.99 -2.70
C TYR A 97 5.38 4.64 -1.66
N SER A 98 5.24 5.19 -0.45
CA SER A 98 6.09 4.79 0.67
C SER A 98 5.96 3.30 0.99
N GLN A 99 7.06 2.74 1.51
CA GLN A 99 7.10 1.35 1.91
C GLN A 99 6.18 1.10 3.11
N LEU A 100 5.31 0.10 2.99
CA LEU A 100 4.47 -0.37 4.09
C LEU A 100 5.27 -1.33 4.99
N PRO A 101 5.14 -1.24 6.32
CA PRO A 101 5.80 -2.16 7.24
C PRO A 101 5.41 -3.63 7.01
N LEU A 102 6.34 -4.54 7.27
CA LEU A 102 6.04 -5.97 7.32
C LEU A 102 4.91 -6.24 8.34
N GLY A 103 3.98 -7.15 8.03
CA GLY A 103 2.80 -7.43 8.85
C GLY A 103 1.65 -6.43 8.67
N SER A 104 1.81 -5.42 7.81
CA SER A 104 0.74 -4.47 7.50
C SER A 104 -0.49 -5.18 6.95
N LEU A 105 -1.66 -4.78 7.44
CA LEU A 105 -2.94 -5.21 6.90
C LEU A 105 -3.29 -4.31 5.71
N VAL A 106 -3.51 -4.92 4.56
CA VAL A 106 -3.69 -4.22 3.29
C VAL A 106 -4.97 -4.65 2.60
N LEU A 107 -5.42 -3.84 1.65
CA LEU A 107 -6.45 -4.17 0.68
C LEU A 107 -5.84 -4.13 -0.71
N VAL A 108 -6.06 -5.21 -1.44
CA VAL A 108 -5.61 -5.32 -2.83
C VAL A 108 -6.81 -5.15 -3.75
N LYS A 109 -6.70 -4.21 -4.69
CA LYS A 109 -7.72 -3.98 -5.71
C LYS A 109 -7.24 -4.52 -7.06
N LEU A 110 -7.68 -5.72 -7.42
CA LEU A 110 -7.49 -6.28 -8.76
C LEU A 110 -8.72 -6.05 -9.63
N GLN A 111 -8.52 -6.04 -10.95
CA GLN A 111 -9.61 -5.95 -11.91
C GLN A 111 -10.61 -7.11 -11.71
N SER A 112 -11.91 -6.81 -11.75
CA SER A 112 -12.99 -7.80 -11.61
C SER A 112 -13.11 -8.51 -10.25
N TRP A 113 -12.34 -8.09 -9.24
CA TRP A 113 -12.47 -8.55 -7.85
C TRP A 113 -12.89 -7.40 -6.92
N PRO A 114 -13.64 -7.69 -5.83
CA PRO A 114 -13.74 -6.73 -4.74
C PRO A 114 -12.35 -6.51 -4.15
N SER A 115 -12.14 -5.39 -3.46
CA SER A 115 -10.89 -5.21 -2.74
C SER A 115 -10.78 -6.25 -1.64
N TRP A 116 -9.71 -7.03 -1.71
CA TRP A 116 -9.52 -8.22 -0.89
C TRP A 116 -8.47 -7.96 0.19
N PRO A 117 -8.78 -8.26 1.47
CA PRO A 117 -7.83 -7.99 2.55
C PRO A 117 -6.70 -9.03 2.59
N GLY A 118 -5.51 -8.58 2.93
CA GLY A 118 -4.32 -9.42 3.03
C GLY A 118 -3.33 -8.86 4.05
N ILE A 119 -2.32 -9.65 4.40
CA ILE A 119 -1.22 -9.27 5.28
C ILE A 119 0.07 -9.29 4.47
N LEU A 120 0.89 -8.25 4.59
CA LEU A 120 2.25 -8.26 4.05
C LEU A 120 3.10 -9.26 4.84
N CYS A 121 3.58 -10.32 4.19
CA CYS A 121 4.34 -11.38 4.85
C CYS A 121 5.55 -11.82 4.02
N PRO A 122 6.58 -12.44 4.63
CA PRO A 122 7.74 -12.91 3.86
C PRO A 122 7.32 -14.01 2.88
N ASP A 123 7.81 -13.91 1.65
CA ASP A 123 7.76 -15.02 0.70
C ASP A 123 8.53 -16.20 1.29
N PRO A 124 7.97 -17.42 1.29
CA PRO A 124 8.59 -18.57 1.94
C PRO A 124 9.87 -19.06 1.27
N PHE A 125 10.09 -18.71 -0.01
CA PHE A 125 11.26 -19.11 -0.77
C PHE A 125 12.35 -18.05 -0.70
N LYS A 126 11.99 -16.78 -0.88
CA LYS A 126 12.93 -15.64 -0.90
C LYS A 126 13.20 -15.06 0.48
N GLY A 127 12.31 -15.28 1.46
CA GLY A 127 12.37 -14.66 2.79
C GLY A 127 12.16 -13.13 2.78
N LYS A 128 11.75 -12.56 1.63
CA LYS A 128 11.50 -11.12 1.44
C LYS A 128 10.01 -10.88 1.24
N TYR A 129 9.53 -9.72 1.67
CA TYR A 129 8.12 -9.33 1.49
C TYR A 129 7.93 -8.17 0.50
N VAL A 130 9.03 -7.59 0.01
CA VAL A 130 9.04 -6.41 -0.86
C VAL A 130 10.15 -6.55 -1.91
N THR A 131 9.88 -6.09 -3.14
CA THR A 131 10.87 -5.88 -4.20
C THR A 131 10.94 -4.41 -4.59
N TYR A 132 12.05 -4.02 -5.20
CA TYR A 132 12.32 -2.65 -5.62
C TYR A 132 12.64 -2.61 -7.10
N ASP A 133 12.27 -1.53 -7.76
CA ASP A 133 12.66 -1.24 -9.14
C ASP A 133 14.11 -0.73 -9.23
N LEU A 134 14.56 -0.40 -10.45
CA LEU A 134 15.91 0.08 -10.71
C LEU A 134 16.23 1.42 -10.02
N ASP A 135 15.21 2.20 -9.69
CA ASP A 135 15.34 3.49 -9.01
C ASP A 135 15.28 3.33 -7.47
N GLY A 136 15.17 2.09 -6.97
CA GLY A 136 15.06 1.80 -5.54
C GLY A 136 13.66 1.99 -4.97
N ASN A 137 12.65 2.21 -5.82
CA ASN A 137 11.27 2.42 -5.42
C ASN A 137 10.53 1.09 -5.24
N VAL A 138 9.56 1.05 -4.34
CA VAL A 138 8.81 -0.20 -4.07
C VAL A 138 8.00 -0.62 -5.29
N GLU A 139 8.30 -1.81 -5.81
CA GLU A 139 7.68 -2.35 -7.02
C GLU A 139 6.56 -3.34 -6.67
N GLN A 140 6.84 -4.31 -5.80
CA GLN A 140 5.88 -5.36 -5.42
C GLN A 140 5.95 -5.69 -3.94
N TYR A 141 4.82 -6.15 -3.41
CA TYR A 141 4.71 -6.76 -2.10
C TYR A 141 4.29 -8.22 -2.19
N HIS A 142 4.85 -9.06 -1.33
CA HIS A 142 4.33 -10.39 -1.10
C HIS A 142 3.21 -10.33 -0.05
N ILE A 143 2.06 -10.87 -0.41
CA ILE A 143 0.83 -10.76 0.37
C ILE A 143 0.25 -12.15 0.58
N GLU A 144 -0.09 -12.47 1.82
CA GLU A 144 -1.01 -13.56 2.14
C GLU A 144 -2.44 -12.99 2.20
N PHE A 145 -3.29 -13.43 1.28
CA PHE A 145 -4.70 -13.06 1.24
C PHE A 145 -5.48 -13.82 2.31
N LEU A 146 -6.28 -13.05 3.06
CA LEU A 146 -7.14 -13.58 4.13
C LEU A 146 -8.36 -14.30 3.57
N GLY A 147 -9.01 -15.08 4.44
CA GLY A 147 -10.22 -15.84 4.13
C GLY A 147 -9.98 -17.34 4.18
N ASP A 148 -11.01 -18.10 3.80
CA ASP A 148 -10.94 -19.56 3.78
C ASP A 148 -11.33 -20.06 2.39
N PRO A 149 -10.35 -20.47 1.55
CA PRO A 149 -8.93 -20.67 1.88
C PRO A 149 -8.09 -19.38 1.86
N HIS A 150 -6.96 -19.40 2.58
CA HIS A 150 -5.88 -18.43 2.39
C HIS A 150 -5.20 -18.67 1.02
N SER A 151 -4.60 -17.62 0.46
CA SER A 151 -3.72 -17.73 -0.70
C SER A 151 -2.58 -16.72 -0.60
N ARG A 152 -1.63 -16.75 -1.53
CA ARG A 152 -0.53 -15.78 -1.56
C ARG A 152 -0.15 -15.37 -2.97
N SER A 153 0.38 -14.16 -3.12
CA SER A 153 0.97 -13.71 -4.38
C SER A 153 1.86 -12.49 -4.18
N TRP A 154 2.75 -12.27 -5.15
CA TRP A 154 3.42 -11.00 -5.33
C TRP A 154 2.49 -10.06 -6.10
N ILE A 155 2.24 -8.88 -5.53
CA ILE A 155 1.30 -7.88 -6.05
C ILE A 155 2.04 -6.56 -6.25
N ASN A 156 1.90 -5.96 -7.42
CA ASN A 156 2.47 -4.64 -7.69
C ASN A 156 1.91 -3.59 -6.71
N ALA A 157 2.78 -2.73 -6.18
CA ALA A 157 2.45 -1.71 -5.17
C ALA A 157 1.30 -0.79 -5.61
N THR A 158 1.14 -0.56 -6.92
CA THR A 158 0.01 0.20 -7.50
C THR A 158 -1.37 -0.43 -7.22
N PHE A 159 -1.47 -1.71 -6.88
CA PHE A 159 -2.74 -2.35 -6.53
C PHE A 159 -2.94 -2.50 -5.02
N VAL A 160 -1.98 -2.09 -4.20
CA VAL A 160 -1.97 -2.26 -2.75
C VAL A 160 -2.29 -0.92 -2.08
N GLY A 161 -3.26 -0.92 -1.18
CA GLY A 161 -3.51 0.18 -0.25
C GLY A 161 -3.64 -0.35 1.17
N HIS A 162 -3.41 0.48 2.17
CA HIS A 162 -3.59 0.07 3.56
C HIS A 162 -5.07 -0.20 3.88
N TYR A 163 -5.32 -1.15 4.78
CA TYR A 163 -6.66 -1.53 5.21
C TYR A 163 -7.28 -0.43 6.11
N SER A 164 -8.58 -0.20 5.96
CA SER A 164 -9.37 0.63 6.87
C SER A 164 -10.67 -0.06 7.21
N ILE A 165 -11.03 -0.06 8.48
CA ILE A 165 -12.31 -0.61 8.96
C ILE A 165 -13.52 0.16 8.40
N THR A 166 -13.32 1.44 8.09
CA THR A 166 -14.35 2.34 7.52
C THR A 166 -14.57 2.17 6.02
N LEU A 167 -13.84 1.26 5.35
CA LEU A 167 -14.00 1.07 3.91
C LEU A 167 -15.36 0.47 3.57
N LYS A 168 -16.03 1.11 2.61
CA LYS A 168 -17.31 0.62 2.08
C LYS A 168 -17.08 -0.77 1.49
N LEU A 169 -17.77 -1.75 2.07
CA LEU A 169 -17.76 -3.14 1.62
C LEU A 169 -18.20 -3.21 0.16
N GLY A 170 -17.32 -3.73 -0.71
CA GLY A 170 -17.68 -3.99 -2.09
C GLY A 170 -18.67 -5.16 -2.19
N THR A 171 -19.55 -5.13 -3.19
CA THR A 171 -20.42 -6.27 -3.47
C THR A 171 -19.62 -7.34 -4.21
N CYS A 172 -19.42 -8.48 -3.56
CA CYS A 172 -18.78 -9.64 -4.18
C CYS A 172 -19.86 -10.53 -4.81
N THR A 173 -19.83 -10.73 -6.13
CA THR A 173 -20.80 -11.59 -6.84
C THR A 173 -20.39 -13.06 -6.80
N LYS A 174 -19.10 -13.36 -6.91
CA LYS A 174 -18.51 -14.71 -6.92
C LYS A 174 -17.72 -14.97 -5.64
N LYS A 175 -17.78 -16.17 -5.05
CA LYS A 175 -17.03 -16.54 -3.82
C LYS A 175 -17.36 -15.70 -2.58
N LYS A 176 -18.65 -15.36 -2.40
CA LYS A 176 -19.15 -14.58 -1.26
C LYS A 176 -18.72 -15.11 0.12
N LYS A 177 -18.70 -16.44 0.31
CA LYS A 177 -18.31 -17.06 1.57
C LYS A 177 -16.85 -16.74 1.92
N TRP A 178 -15.95 -16.87 0.95
CA TRP A 178 -14.52 -16.60 1.14
C TRP A 178 -14.29 -15.12 1.44
N TYR A 179 -14.98 -14.23 0.71
CA TYR A 179 -14.86 -12.80 0.93
C TYR A 179 -15.37 -12.36 2.31
N LYS A 180 -16.52 -12.91 2.75
CA LYS A 180 -17.04 -12.67 4.11
C LYS A 180 -16.05 -13.16 5.18
N SER A 181 -15.49 -14.35 5.00
CA SER A 181 -14.46 -14.89 5.91
C SER A 181 -13.24 -13.97 5.97
N ALA A 182 -12.74 -13.52 4.81
CA ALA A 182 -11.59 -12.63 4.70
C ALA A 182 -11.81 -11.31 5.43
N LEU A 183 -13.00 -10.71 5.30
CA LEU A 183 -13.35 -9.46 5.98
C LEU A 183 -13.47 -9.63 7.49
N GLN A 184 -14.06 -10.75 7.95
CA GLN A 184 -14.17 -11.05 9.37
C GLN A 184 -12.78 -11.26 10.00
N GLU A 185 -11.91 -12.00 9.32
CA GLU A 185 -10.53 -12.20 9.74
C GLU A 185 -9.75 -10.87 9.77
N ALA A 186 -9.89 -10.04 8.74
CA ALA A 186 -9.27 -8.71 8.70
C ALA A 186 -9.73 -7.81 9.86
N TYR A 187 -11.03 -7.85 10.20
CA TYR A 187 -11.59 -7.11 11.32
C TYR A 187 -10.96 -7.53 12.66
N LEU A 188 -10.82 -8.84 12.89
CA LEU A 188 -10.18 -9.36 14.11
C LEU A 188 -8.71 -8.95 14.18
N LEU A 189 -8.02 -8.94 13.04
CA LEU A 189 -6.60 -8.61 12.94
C LEU A 189 -6.28 -7.13 13.02
N TYR A 190 -7.26 -6.27 12.75
CA TYR A 190 -7.07 -4.82 12.71
C TYR A 190 -6.53 -4.27 14.05
N GLY A 191 -6.98 -4.82 15.18
CA GLY A 191 -6.52 -4.43 16.52
C GLY A 191 -5.18 -5.03 16.95
N HIS A 192 -4.51 -5.82 16.10
CA HIS A 192 -3.27 -6.50 16.43
C HIS A 192 -2.02 -5.77 15.91
N SER A 193 -0.90 -5.96 16.62
CA SER A 193 0.42 -5.49 16.16
C SER A 193 0.84 -6.21 14.88
N HIS A 194 1.85 -5.67 14.19
CA HIS A 194 2.42 -6.27 12.99
C HIS A 194 2.91 -7.70 13.26
N GLU A 195 3.60 -7.91 14.38
CA GLU A 195 4.15 -9.20 14.79
C GLU A 195 3.03 -10.21 15.04
N ARG A 196 1.97 -9.80 15.77
CA ARG A 196 0.84 -10.69 16.03
C ARG A 196 0.03 -11.03 14.78
N ARG A 197 -0.06 -10.11 13.82
CA ARG A 197 -0.66 -10.41 12.51
C ARG A 197 0.14 -11.48 11.76
N LEU A 198 1.47 -11.39 11.77
CA LEU A 198 2.35 -12.38 11.12
C LEU A 198 2.29 -13.75 11.80
N GLU A 199 2.07 -13.80 13.11
CA GLU A 199 1.88 -15.06 13.82
C GLU A 199 0.62 -15.80 13.40
N VAL A 200 -0.41 -15.15 12.89
CA VAL A 200 -1.63 -15.84 12.43
C VAL A 200 -1.63 -16.15 10.93
N CYS A 201 -0.65 -15.66 10.17
CA CYS A 201 -0.42 -16.11 8.79
C CYS A 201 -0.27 -17.63 8.78
N ARG A 202 -1.18 -18.30 8.06
CA ARG A 202 -1.33 -19.77 8.16
C ARG A 202 -0.34 -20.46 7.25
N LEU A 203 -0.06 -19.87 6.09
CA LEU A 203 0.79 -20.49 5.07
C LEU A 203 2.28 -20.34 5.39
N SER A 204 2.70 -19.24 6.01
CA SER A 204 4.09 -19.06 6.46
C SER A 204 4.54 -20.13 7.49
N LYS A 205 3.62 -20.58 8.34
CA LYS A 205 3.86 -21.65 9.32
C LYS A 205 3.97 -23.04 8.69
N GLN A 206 3.15 -23.32 7.69
CA GLN A 206 3.20 -24.60 6.99
C GLN A 206 4.53 -24.76 6.26
N ASP A 207 5.03 -23.72 5.59
CA ASP A 207 6.31 -23.79 4.88
C ASP A 207 7.51 -23.92 5.81
N ALA A 208 7.50 -23.28 6.99
CA ALA A 208 8.55 -23.47 8.00
C ALA A 208 8.61 -24.93 8.50
N SER A 209 7.47 -25.62 8.56
CA SER A 209 7.41 -27.05 8.89
C SER A 209 7.93 -27.92 7.74
N PHE A 210 7.62 -27.58 6.48
CA PHE A 210 8.15 -28.26 5.30
C PHE A 210 9.67 -28.08 5.14
N GLN A 211 10.18 -26.85 5.32
CA GLN A 211 11.62 -26.56 5.26
C GLN A 211 12.40 -27.28 6.37
N LYS A 212 11.91 -27.28 7.62
CA LYS A 212 12.54 -28.06 8.70
C LYS A 212 12.62 -29.54 8.35
N HIS A 213 11.57 -30.09 7.75
CA HIS A 213 11.54 -31.50 7.37
C HIS A 213 12.46 -31.81 6.18
N TYR A 214 12.60 -30.87 5.24
CA TYR A 214 13.51 -30.99 4.09
C TYR A 214 14.98 -30.97 4.53
N TRP A 215 15.40 -29.98 5.33
CA TRP A 215 16.77 -29.87 5.83
C TRP A 215 17.16 -31.02 6.77
N GLN A 216 16.24 -31.54 7.58
CA GLN A 216 16.47 -32.73 8.41
C GLN A 216 16.72 -34.00 7.59
N LYS A 217 16.23 -34.07 6.34
CA LYS A 217 16.51 -35.18 5.43
C LYS A 217 17.88 -35.06 4.76
N GLU A 218 18.33 -33.85 4.44
CA GLU A 218 19.65 -33.61 3.84
C GLU A 218 20.81 -33.78 4.84
N THR A 219 20.61 -33.46 6.13
CA THR A 219 21.64 -33.65 7.18
C THR A 219 21.81 -35.10 7.66
N LYS A 220 21.08 -36.05 7.06
CA LYS A 220 21.14 -37.49 7.38
C LYS A 220 21.86 -38.32 6.32
N ILE A 221 22.60 -37.67 5.41
CA ILE A 221 23.45 -38.31 4.39
C ILE A 221 24.92 -38.18 4.80
#